data_AF-A0A562VFE9-F1
#
_entry.id   AF-A0A562VFE9-F1
#
_cell.length_a   1.000
_cell.length_b   1.000
_cell.length_c   1.000
_cell.angle_alpha   90.00
_cell.angle_beta   90.00
_cell.angle_gamma   90.00
#
_symmetry.space_group_name_H-M   'P 1'
#
loop_
_entity.id
_entity.type
_entity.pdbx_description
1 polymer ?
#
loop_
_entity_poly.entity_id
_entity_poly.type
_entity_poly.pdbx_seq_one_letter_code
_entity_poly.pdbx_strand_id
1 'polypeptide(L)'
;MKRFVIEQSDEEFYTSHSGIALVGLALNRFTSLSSALAVMDAPGDLIAGIDIIRSYCALLAQGKSDFVAVEQCRNDDFFREALGNKEIPSEGTMRQRMDEYAKRILAAVSWASIEFLQRTKVPLTAISTGHIPLDIDGFVLDNSG
;
A
#
# COMPACT_ATOMS: atom_id res chain seq x y z
N MET A 1 7.22 -10.61 5.93
CA MET A 1 7.46 -9.24 6.43
C MET A 1 8.18 -9.32 7.77
N LYS A 2 9.23 -8.52 7.99
CA LYS A 2 9.86 -8.44 9.31
C LYS A 2 8.89 -7.81 10.32
N ARG A 3 9.03 -8.17 11.60
CA ARG A 3 8.28 -7.52 12.67
C ARG A 3 9.07 -6.30 13.14
N PHE A 4 8.50 -5.12 12.91
CA PHE A 4 9.07 -3.87 13.42
C PHE A 4 8.54 -3.60 14.84
N VAL A 5 9.41 -3.10 15.70
CA VAL A 5 9.07 -2.60 17.02
C VAL A 5 9.20 -1.08 16.95
N ILE A 6 8.15 -0.37 17.37
CA ILE A 6 8.20 1.09 17.48
C ILE A 6 8.54 1.38 18.93
N GLU A 7 9.69 2.00 19.14
CA GLU A 7 10.17 2.41 20.45
C GLU A 7 10.65 3.86 20.39
N GLN A 8 10.60 4.52 21.54
CA GLN A 8 11.21 5.82 21.71
C GLN A 8 12.69 5.60 22.02
N SER A 9 13.57 6.19 21.21
CA SER A 9 15.02 6.11 21.39
C SER A 9 15.54 7.39 22.03
N ASP A 10 16.50 7.26 22.95
CA ASP A 10 17.26 8.39 23.51
C ASP A 10 18.36 8.88 22.55
N GLU A 11 18.69 8.08 21.52
CA GLU A 11 19.63 8.41 20.44
C GLU A 11 18.89 8.66 19.12
N GLU A 12 19.38 9.61 18.32
CA GLU A 12 18.77 10.01 17.06
C GLU A 12 19.02 8.99 15.94
N PHE A 13 18.11 8.03 15.76
CA PHE A 13 18.08 7.16 14.57
C PHE A 13 17.04 7.66 13.57
N TYR A 14 17.50 8.28 12.48
CA TYR A 14 16.63 8.78 11.42
C TYR A 14 16.52 7.78 10.28
N THR A 15 15.33 7.21 10.09
CA THR A 15 14.86 6.85 8.76
C THR A 15 13.71 7.79 8.41
N SER A 16 13.88 8.60 7.38
CA SER A 16 12.90 9.61 6.95
C SER A 16 11.55 9.00 6.55
N HIS A 17 11.49 7.66 6.37
CA HIS A 17 10.32 6.96 5.87
C HIS A 17 9.96 5.71 6.70
N SER A 18 10.24 5.68 8.01
CA SER A 18 9.86 4.56 8.92
C SER A 18 8.38 4.19 8.85
N GLY A 19 7.50 5.16 8.57
CA GLY A 19 6.06 4.96 8.43
C GLY A 19 5.67 3.93 7.36
N ILE A 20 6.56 3.61 6.41
CA ILE A 20 6.35 2.55 5.41
C ILE A 20 6.16 1.18 6.08
N ALA A 21 6.76 0.93 7.24
CA ALA A 21 6.51 -0.28 8.02
C ALA A 21 5.03 -0.42 8.43
N LEU A 22 4.34 0.69 8.69
CA LEU A 22 2.90 0.69 8.99
C LEU A 22 2.06 0.44 7.73
N VAL A 23 2.48 0.96 6.58
CA VAL A 23 1.84 0.65 5.27
C VAL A 23 1.94 -0.83 4.98
N GLY A 24 3.13 -1.41 5.11
CA GLY A 24 3.34 -2.85 4.97
C GLY A 24 2.48 -3.65 5.95
N LEU A 25 2.44 -3.25 7.22
CA LEU A 25 1.59 -3.89 8.22
C LEU A 25 0.09 -3.84 7.84
N ALA A 26 -0.40 -2.68 7.40
CA ALA A 26 -1.79 -2.48 6.97
C ALA A 26 -2.16 -3.46 5.85
N LEU A 27 -1.38 -3.45 4.77
CA LEU A 27 -1.63 -4.29 3.59
C LEU A 27 -1.50 -5.78 3.90
N ASN A 28 -0.48 -6.18 4.67
CA ASN A 28 -0.16 -7.59 4.90
C ASN A 28 -1.02 -8.27 5.95
N ARG A 29 -1.42 -7.55 6.99
CA ARG A 29 -2.12 -8.15 8.14
C ARG A 29 -3.63 -7.93 8.08
N PHE A 30 -4.05 -6.81 7.51
CA PHE A 30 -5.42 -6.33 7.62
C PHE A 30 -6.13 -6.28 6.27
N THR A 31 -5.58 -6.89 5.22
CA THR A 31 -6.28 -7.05 3.93
C THR A 31 -6.09 -8.46 3.37
N SER A 32 -6.97 -8.86 2.47
CA SER A 32 -6.86 -10.07 1.63
C SER A 32 -6.28 -9.77 0.25
N LEU A 33 -5.58 -8.65 0.08
CA LEU A 33 -5.03 -8.25 -1.23
C LEU A 33 -4.08 -9.29 -1.80
N SER A 34 -3.27 -9.95 -0.97
CA SER A 34 -2.31 -10.94 -1.46
C SER A 34 -2.99 -12.08 -2.24
N SER A 35 -4.16 -12.54 -1.81
CA SER A 35 -4.90 -13.59 -2.53
C SER A 35 -5.72 -13.01 -3.68
N ALA A 36 -6.29 -11.82 -3.51
CA ALA A 36 -7.11 -11.19 -4.55
C ALA A 36 -6.27 -10.76 -5.78
N LEU A 37 -5.00 -10.40 -5.57
CA LEU A 37 -4.08 -9.98 -6.62
C LEU A 37 -3.35 -11.13 -7.31
N ALA A 38 -3.55 -12.38 -6.88
CA ALA A 38 -2.94 -13.56 -7.51
C ALA A 38 -3.34 -13.72 -8.99
N VAL A 39 -4.43 -13.09 -9.43
CA VAL A 39 -4.83 -13.01 -10.84
C VAL A 39 -3.80 -12.30 -11.73
N MET A 40 -2.92 -11.49 -11.13
CA MET A 40 -1.81 -10.86 -11.85
C MET A 40 -0.71 -11.88 -12.11
N ASP A 41 -0.52 -12.88 -11.25
CA ASP A 41 0.68 -13.72 -11.26
C ASP A 41 0.63 -14.77 -12.38
N ALA A 42 1.63 -14.74 -13.27
CA ALA A 42 1.83 -15.74 -14.31
C ALA A 42 3.00 -16.68 -13.97
N PRO A 43 2.99 -17.93 -14.47
CA PRO A 43 4.13 -18.83 -14.32
C PRO A 43 5.43 -18.20 -14.85
N GLY A 44 6.44 -18.09 -13.99
CA GLY A 44 7.74 -17.50 -14.34
C GLY A 44 7.91 -16.03 -13.95
N ASP A 45 6.87 -15.37 -13.45
CA ASP A 45 6.98 -14.02 -12.93
C ASP A 45 7.95 -13.97 -11.73
N LEU A 46 8.89 -13.03 -11.79
CA LEU A 46 9.83 -12.77 -10.69
C LEU A 46 9.21 -11.85 -9.62
N ILE A 47 8.33 -10.94 -10.05
CA ILE A 47 7.63 -9.98 -9.20
C ILE A 47 6.15 -10.34 -9.11
N ALA A 48 5.68 -10.65 -7.91
CA ALA A 48 4.27 -10.92 -7.66
C ALA A 48 3.43 -9.63 -7.77
N GLY A 49 2.17 -9.73 -8.19
CA GLY A 49 1.25 -8.59 -8.31
C GLY A 49 1.06 -7.85 -6.99
N ILE A 50 1.07 -8.57 -5.87
CA ILE A 50 1.03 -7.94 -4.54
C ILE A 50 2.26 -7.08 -4.24
N ASP A 51 3.45 -7.45 -4.73
CA ASP A 51 4.67 -6.66 -4.53
C ASP A 51 4.59 -5.33 -5.28
N ILE A 52 3.94 -5.32 -6.45
CA ILE A 52 3.65 -4.10 -7.23
C ILE A 52 2.73 -3.16 -6.46
N ILE A 53 1.61 -3.67 -5.96
CA ILE A 53 0.63 -2.86 -5.22
C ILE A 53 1.21 -2.35 -3.90
N ARG A 54 1.96 -3.18 -3.16
CA ARG A 54 2.66 -2.73 -1.93
C ARG A 54 3.64 -1.59 -2.22
N SER A 55 4.48 -1.73 -3.24
CA SER A 55 5.43 -0.69 -3.62
C SER A 55 4.71 0.58 -4.04
N TYR A 56 3.66 0.49 -4.85
CA TYR A 56 2.92 1.68 -5.28
C TYR A 56 2.20 2.37 -4.13
N CYS A 57 1.54 1.63 -3.23
CA CYS A 57 0.94 2.21 -2.03
C CYS A 57 1.97 2.91 -1.13
N ALA A 58 3.18 2.37 -1.02
CA ALA A 58 4.26 3.00 -0.25
C ALA A 58 4.78 4.30 -0.89
N LEU A 59 4.78 4.39 -2.22
CA LEU A 59 5.09 5.63 -2.94
C LEU A 59 3.98 6.67 -2.74
N LEU A 60 2.71 6.26 -2.86
CA LEU A 60 1.56 7.13 -2.62
C LEU A 60 1.54 7.68 -1.19
N ALA A 61 1.87 6.85 -0.19
CA ALA A 61 2.01 7.29 1.20
C ALA A 61 3.11 8.34 1.42
N GLN A 62 4.05 8.46 0.47
CA GLN A 62 5.08 9.50 0.44
C GLN A 62 4.71 10.68 -0.48
N GLY A 63 3.50 10.72 -1.03
CA GLY A 63 3.06 11.74 -1.98
C GLY A 63 3.65 11.59 -3.40
N LYS A 64 4.19 10.42 -3.74
CA LYS A 64 4.76 10.13 -5.07
C LYS A 64 3.78 9.28 -5.88
N SER A 65 3.16 9.88 -6.91
CA SER A 65 2.18 9.19 -7.78
C SER A 65 2.77 8.62 -9.08
N ASP A 66 3.94 9.11 -9.51
CA ASP A 66 4.63 8.63 -10.71
C ASP A 66 5.36 7.31 -10.42
N PHE A 67 5.25 6.35 -11.34
CA PHE A 67 5.93 5.05 -11.24
C PHE A 67 7.46 5.17 -11.25
N VAL A 68 8.04 6.19 -11.87
CA VAL A 68 9.51 6.38 -11.90
C VAL A 68 10.10 6.53 -10.49
N ALA A 69 9.29 6.98 -9.53
CA ALA A 69 9.70 7.13 -8.13
C ALA A 69 10.16 5.81 -7.49
N VAL A 70 9.72 4.66 -7.99
CA VAL A 70 10.11 3.34 -7.46
C VAL A 70 11.61 3.08 -7.64
N GLU A 71 12.24 3.66 -8.66
CA GLU A 71 13.67 3.46 -8.95
C GLU A 71 14.56 3.98 -7.81
N GLN A 72 14.10 5.01 -7.09
CA GLN A 72 14.81 5.54 -5.91
C GLN A 72 14.88 4.54 -4.75
N CYS A 73 13.96 3.57 -4.71
CA CYS A 73 13.81 2.60 -3.63
C CYS A 73 14.21 1.18 -4.05
N ARG A 74 14.70 0.98 -5.28
CA ARG A 74 14.89 -0.36 -5.87
C ARG A 74 15.88 -1.23 -5.10
N ASN A 75 16.91 -0.61 -4.55
CA ASN A 75 17.95 -1.26 -3.74
C ASN A 75 17.85 -0.89 -2.24
N ASP A 76 16.72 -0.32 -1.81
CA ASP A 76 16.49 0.02 -0.41
C ASP A 76 15.95 -1.20 0.34
N ASP A 77 16.81 -1.82 1.15
CA ASP A 77 16.46 -2.98 1.96
C ASP A 77 15.37 -2.68 2.98
N PHE A 78 15.36 -1.48 3.59
CA PHE A 78 14.32 -1.12 4.54
C PHE A 78 12.96 -1.05 3.84
N PHE A 79 12.89 -0.36 2.69
CA PHE A 79 11.66 -0.26 1.89
C PHE A 79 11.12 -1.64 1.52
N ARG A 80 11.99 -2.53 1.02
CA ARG A 80 11.63 -3.91 0.66
C ARG A 80 11.13 -4.73 1.84
N GLU A 81 11.86 -4.71 2.95
CA GLU A 81 11.53 -5.51 4.13
C GLU A 81 10.30 -4.99 4.88
N ALA A 82 10.12 -3.67 4.92
CA ALA A 82 8.96 -2.99 5.49
C ALA A 82 7.66 -3.42 4.80
N LEU A 83 7.70 -3.52 3.47
CA LEU A 83 6.57 -4.00 2.68
C LEU A 83 6.41 -5.51 2.69
N GLY A 84 7.48 -6.24 3.02
CA GLY A 84 7.50 -7.70 2.94
C GLY A 84 7.55 -8.21 1.50
N ASN A 85 8.05 -7.38 0.58
CA ASN A 85 8.26 -7.76 -0.80
C ASN A 85 9.47 -8.70 -0.92
N LYS A 86 9.43 -9.59 -1.90
CA LYS A 86 10.62 -10.39 -2.25
C LYS A 86 11.64 -9.51 -2.98
N GLU A 87 11.14 -8.70 -3.91
CA GLU A 87 11.91 -7.79 -4.76
C GLU A 87 11.07 -6.55 -5.08
N ILE A 88 11.72 -5.41 -5.29
CA ILE A 88 11.04 -4.16 -5.66
C ILE A 88 10.93 -4.09 -7.19
N PRO A 89 9.72 -3.88 -7.76
CA PRO A 89 9.57 -3.76 -9.21
C PRO A 89 10.35 -2.57 -9.77
N SER A 90 10.75 -2.69 -11.04
CA SER A 90 11.16 -1.53 -11.83
C SER A 90 9.97 -0.66 -12.22
N GLU A 91 10.23 0.58 -12.64
CA GLU A 91 9.21 1.45 -13.24
C GLU A 91 8.50 0.74 -14.41
N GLY A 92 9.27 0.14 -15.32
CA GLY A 92 8.74 -0.55 -16.49
C GLY A 92 7.81 -1.70 -16.13
N THR A 93 8.20 -2.49 -15.12
CA THR A 93 7.36 -3.57 -14.58
C THR A 93 6.08 -3.03 -13.96
N MET A 94 6.17 -1.97 -13.14
CA MET A 94 5.01 -1.36 -12.50
C MET A 94 4.01 -0.84 -13.56
N ARG A 95 4.50 -0.11 -14.56
CA ARG A 95 3.69 0.43 -15.66
C ARG A 95 2.99 -0.67 -16.44
N GLN A 96 3.76 -1.64 -16.95
CA GLN A 96 3.23 -2.74 -17.75
C GLN A 96 2.12 -3.50 -17.00
N ARG A 97 2.35 -3.81 -15.73
CA ARG A 97 1.44 -4.64 -14.94
C ARG A 97 0.20 -3.87 -14.50
N MET A 98 0.33 -2.58 -14.21
CA MET A 98 -0.82 -1.72 -13.95
C MET A 98 -1.65 -1.52 -15.23
N ASP A 99 -1.04 -1.30 -16.39
CA ASP A 99 -1.76 -1.18 -17.67
C ASP A 99 -2.57 -2.45 -18.01
N GLU A 100 -2.01 -3.62 -17.72
CA GLU A 100 -2.64 -4.90 -18.01
C GLU A 100 -3.76 -5.28 -17.02
N TYR A 101 -3.57 -5.01 -15.72
CA TYR A 101 -4.43 -5.56 -14.66
C TYR A 101 -5.26 -4.54 -13.87
N ALA A 102 -4.97 -3.24 -13.92
CA ALA A 102 -5.58 -2.25 -13.01
C ALA A 102 -7.12 -2.33 -12.99
N LYS A 103 -7.76 -2.43 -14.17
CA LYS A 103 -9.22 -2.54 -14.29
C LYS A 103 -9.77 -3.82 -13.63
N ARG A 104 -9.04 -4.93 -13.70
CA ARG A 104 -9.45 -6.24 -13.14
C ARG A 104 -9.33 -6.28 -11.62
N ILE A 105 -8.32 -5.60 -11.07
CA ILE A 105 -8.04 -5.60 -9.63
C ILE A 105 -8.70 -4.46 -8.87
N LEU A 106 -9.26 -3.46 -9.57
CA LEU A 106 -9.81 -2.24 -8.97
C LEU A 106 -10.81 -2.51 -7.84
N ALA A 107 -11.74 -3.46 -8.05
CA ALA A 107 -12.72 -3.82 -7.04
C ALA A 107 -12.06 -4.38 -5.76
N ALA A 108 -11.04 -5.22 -5.91
CA ALA A 108 -10.30 -5.78 -4.78
C ALA A 108 -9.50 -4.72 -4.03
N VAL A 109 -8.82 -3.82 -4.76
CA VAL A 109 -8.06 -2.70 -4.16
C VAL A 109 -8.99 -1.72 -3.44
N SER A 110 -10.14 -1.39 -4.03
CA SER A 110 -11.14 -0.53 -3.40
C SER A 110 -11.67 -1.16 -2.10
N TRP A 111 -12.03 -2.45 -2.14
CA TRP A 111 -12.52 -3.18 -0.97
C TRP A 111 -11.51 -3.26 0.17
N ALA A 112 -10.21 -3.30 -0.13
CA ALA A 112 -9.16 -3.44 0.87
C ALA A 112 -9.17 -2.32 1.92
N SER A 113 -9.60 -1.10 1.56
CA SER A 113 -9.78 0.01 2.51
C SER A 113 -10.84 -0.29 3.57
N ILE A 114 -12.00 -0.82 3.15
CA ILE A 114 -13.09 -1.23 4.03
C ILE A 114 -12.63 -2.40 4.91
N GLU A 115 -12.00 -3.39 4.30
CA GLU A 115 -11.49 -4.56 5.01
C GLU A 115 -10.46 -4.17 6.08
N PHE A 116 -9.55 -3.24 5.76
CA PHE A 116 -8.59 -2.70 6.70
C PHE A 116 -9.29 -2.09 7.93
N LEU A 117 -10.28 -1.23 7.74
CA LEU A 117 -11.04 -0.61 8.82
C LEU A 117 -11.79 -1.65 9.68
N GLN A 118 -12.40 -2.64 9.04
CA GLN A 118 -13.11 -3.71 9.74
C GLN A 118 -12.16 -4.57 10.59
N ARG A 119 -11.02 -4.99 10.02
CA ARG A 119 -10.08 -5.88 10.70
C ARG A 119 -9.26 -5.19 11.78
N THR A 120 -9.02 -3.88 11.65
CA THR A 120 -8.45 -3.05 12.71
C THR A 120 -9.48 -2.66 13.77
N LYS A 121 -10.77 -2.97 13.55
CA LYS A 121 -11.88 -2.67 14.45
C LYS A 121 -11.96 -1.17 14.77
N VAL A 122 -11.83 -0.32 13.75
CA VAL A 122 -11.90 1.13 13.93
C VAL A 122 -13.24 1.49 14.59
N PRO A 123 -13.21 2.21 15.72
CA PRO A 123 -14.44 2.61 16.39
C PRO A 123 -15.18 3.64 15.55
N LEU A 124 -16.48 3.40 15.34
CA LEU A 124 -17.39 4.40 14.78
C LEU A 124 -18.07 5.12 15.94
N THR A 125 -17.59 6.32 16.26
CA THR A 125 -18.06 7.09 17.42
C THR A 125 -19.04 8.16 16.97
N ALA A 126 -20.23 8.17 17.57
CA ALA A 126 -21.22 9.21 17.33
C ALA A 126 -20.85 10.53 18.04
N ILE A 127 -21.22 11.65 17.43
CA ILE A 127 -21.23 12.95 18.10
C ILE A 127 -22.40 13.06 19.10
N SER A 128 -22.47 14.15 19.86
CA SER A 128 -23.46 14.36 20.92
C SER A 128 -24.93 14.22 20.47
N THR A 129 -25.22 14.35 19.18
CA THR A 129 -26.56 14.19 18.60
C THR A 129 -26.88 12.74 18.18
N GLY A 130 -25.98 11.78 18.40
CA GLY A 130 -26.16 10.37 18.02
C GLY A 130 -25.80 10.03 16.58
N HIS A 131 -25.40 11.01 15.76
CA HIS A 131 -24.97 10.80 14.37
C HIS A 131 -23.47 10.46 14.29
N ILE A 132 -23.06 9.66 13.30
CA ILE A 132 -21.64 9.44 13.00
C ILE A 132 -21.20 10.49 11.98
N PRO A 133 -20.16 11.29 12.26
CA PRO A 133 -19.64 12.25 11.30
C PRO A 133 -19.01 11.48 10.14
N LEU A 134 -19.46 11.80 8.93
CA LEU A 134 -18.87 11.29 7.69
C LEU A 134 -18.08 12.43 7.07
N ASP A 135 -16.76 12.28 7.03
CA ASP A 135 -15.89 13.20 6.31
C ASP A 135 -15.78 12.73 4.85
N ILE A 136 -16.15 13.60 3.93
CA ILE A 136 -16.11 13.33 2.49
C ILE A 136 -15.17 14.37 1.87
N ASP A 137 -13.90 14.02 1.79
CA ASP A 137 -12.95 14.80 0.98
C ASP A 137 -13.27 14.58 -0.50
N GLY A 138 -13.88 15.60 -1.11
CA GLY A 138 -14.10 15.66 -2.54
C GLY A 138 -12.78 15.99 -3.25
N PHE A 139 -11.95 14.98 -3.55
CA PHE A 139 -10.83 15.16 -4.47
C PHE A 139 -11.37 15.17 -5.89
N VAL A 140 -11.71 16.36 -6.39
CA VAL A 140 -12.27 16.59 -7.74
C VAL A 140 -11.14 16.53 -8.76
N LEU A 141 -10.56 15.35 -8.98
CA LEU A 141 -9.75 15.10 -10.17
C LEU A 141 -10.61 14.39 -11.21
N ASP A 142 -10.82 15.09 -12.32
CA ASP A 142 -11.38 14.50 -13.53
C ASP A 142 -10.43 13.41 -14.05
N ASN A 143 -10.88 12.16 -13.97
CA ASN A 143 -10.16 10.98 -14.46
C ASN A 143 -10.77 10.48 -15.78
N SER A 144 -11.59 11.27 -16.48
CA SER A 144 -12.27 10.86 -17.72
C SER A 144 -11.41 10.98 -18.98
N GLY A 145 -10.12 10.64 -18.89
CA GLY A 145 -9.19 10.65 -20.03
C GLY A 145 -9.76 10.00 -21.29
#